data_AF-A0A448WW64-F1
#
_entry.id   AF-A0A448WW64-F1
#
_cell.length_a   1.000
_cell.length_b   1.000
_cell.length_c   1.000
_cell.angle_alpha   90.00
_cell.angle_beta   90.00
_cell.angle_gamma   90.00
#
_symmetry.space_group_name_H-M   'P 1'
#
loop_
_entity.id
_entity.type
_entity.pdbx_description
1 polymer ?
#
loop_
_entity_poly.entity_id
_entity_poly.type
_entity_poly.pdbx_seq_one_letter_code
_entity_poly.pdbx_strand_id
1 'polypeptide(L)' 'MQDILAELQLPNACDLKIGPITYTPDASISKINTEKSKYLWREEVGFLLTGMKVS' A
#
# COMPACT_ATOMS: atom_id res chain seq x y z
N MET A 1 1.79 -14.53 -13.30
CA MET A 1 2.22 -13.15 -13.03
C MET A 1 3.65 -13.04 -13.53
N GLN A 2 3.96 -12.04 -14.37
CA GLN A 2 5.33 -11.83 -14.87
C GLN A 2 6.18 -11.15 -13.80
N ASP A 3 7.46 -11.51 -13.70
CA ASP A 3 8.41 -10.81 -12.84
C ASP A 3 8.80 -9.49 -13.49
N ILE A 4 8.39 -8.39 -12.86
CA ILE A 4 8.63 -7.02 -13.35
C ILE A 4 10.05 -6.53 -13.08
N LEU A 5 10.85 -7.26 -12.30
CA LEU A 5 12.22 -6.90 -11.93
C LEU A 5 13.27 -7.76 -12.66
N ALA A 6 12.85 -8.77 -13.43
CA ALA A 6 13.72 -9.80 -13.99
C ALA A 6 14.89 -9.27 -14.83
N GLU A 7 14.72 -8.13 -15.49
CA GLU A 7 15.72 -7.54 -16.39
C GLU A 7 16.58 -6.45 -15.71
N LEU A 8 16.33 -6.16 -14.43
CA LEU A 8 17.05 -5.13 -13.69
C LEU A 8 18.25 -5.73 -12.94
N GLN A 9 19.44 -5.15 -13.14
CA GLN A 9 20.68 -5.65 -12.52
C GLN A 9 20.79 -5.34 -11.02
N LEU A 10 20.34 -4.15 -10.60
CA LEU A 10 20.34 -3.68 -9.21
C LEU A 10 19.02 -2.96 -8.91
N PRO A 11 17.89 -3.68 -8.82
CA PRO A 11 16.59 -3.05 -8.69
C PRO A 11 16.40 -2.44 -7.30
N ASN A 12 16.15 -1.12 -7.30
CA ASN A 12 15.50 -0.43 -6.20
C ASN A 12 13.99 -0.47 -6.46
N ALA A 13 13.22 -0.80 -5.43
CA ALA A 13 11.78 -0.97 -5.55
C ALA A 13 11.07 -0.24 -4.41
N CYS A 14 9.94 0.38 -4.73
CA CYS A 14 9.06 1.02 -3.76
C CYS A 14 7.64 0.53 -4.03
N ASP A 15 6.98 0.04 -2.99
CA ASP A 15 5.59 -0.36 -3.01
C ASP A 15 4.74 0.73 -2.35
N LEU A 16 3.73 1.18 -3.08
CA LEU A 16 2.78 2.20 -2.65
C LEU A 16 1.38 1.62 -2.73
N LYS A 17 0.68 1.60 -1.58
CA LYS A 17 -0.76 1.35 -1.58
C LYS A 17 -1.50 2.64 -1.89
N ILE A 18 -2.21 2.66 -3.00
CA ILE A 18 -2.96 3.81 -3.49
C ILE A 18 -4.38 3.85 -2.91
N GLY A 19 -4.88 5.06 -2.68
CA GLY A 19 -6.28 5.34 -2.32
C GLY A 19 -6.46 5.78 -0.86
N PRO A 20 -7.41 6.71 -0.61
CA PRO A 20 -7.74 7.18 0.73
C PRO A 20 -8.48 6.12 1.58
N ILE A 21 -9.22 5.22 0.92
CA ILE A 21 -9.97 4.12 1.52
C ILE A 21 -9.35 2.78 1.09
N THR A 22 -9.14 1.85 2.03
CA THR A 22 -8.47 0.55 1.78
C THR A 22 -9.28 -0.68 2.16
N TYR A 23 -10.55 -0.46 2.47
CA TYR A 23 -11.53 -1.50 2.72
C TYR A 23 -12.60 -1.44 1.64
N THR A 24 -13.22 -2.59 1.37
CA THR A 24 -14.33 -2.69 0.41
C THR A 24 -15.63 -2.17 1.03
N PRO A 25 -16.64 -1.82 0.21
CA PRO A 25 -17.93 -1.35 0.72
C PRO A 25 -18.65 -2.32 1.67
N ASP A 26 -18.38 -3.62 1.52
CA ASP A 26 -18.95 -4.72 2.31
C ASP A 26 -18.05 -5.16 3.48
N ALA A 27 -16.96 -4.44 3.76
CA ALA A 27 -16.04 -4.80 4.83
C ALA A 27 -16.69 -4.74 6.22
N SER A 28 -16.32 -5.66 7.09
CA SER A 28 -16.79 -5.67 8.48
C SER A 28 -16.27 -4.44 9.26
N ILE A 29 -17.00 -4.04 10.30
CA ILE A 29 -16.61 -2.91 11.17
C ILE A 29 -15.21 -3.11 11.76
N SER A 30 -14.88 -4.33 12.17
CA SER A 30 -13.54 -4.66 12.67
C SER A 30 -12.46 -4.40 11.61
N LYS A 31 -12.68 -4.83 10.36
CA LYS A 31 -11.75 -4.60 9.25
C LYS A 31 -11.60 -3.11 8.96
N ILE A 32 -12.71 -2.36 8.91
CA ILE A 32 -12.70 -0.91 8.70
C ILE A 32 -11.84 -0.22 9.77
N ASN A 33 -12.05 -0.56 11.05
CA ASN A 33 -11.29 0.02 12.15
C ASN A 33 -9.79 -0.30 12.07
N THR A 34 -9.45 -1.55 11.74
CA THR A 34 -8.04 -1.95 11.54
C THR A 34 -7.41 -1.23 10.36
N GLU A 35 -8.10 -1.05 9.23
CA GLU A 35 -7.52 -0.32 8.10
C GLU A 35 -7.36 1.18 8.41
N LYS A 36 -8.35 1.80 9.09
CA LYS A 36 -8.25 3.20 9.53
C LYS A 36 -7.11 3.44 10.52
N SER A 37 -6.79 2.47 11.37
CA SER A 37 -5.69 2.61 12.33
C SER A 37 -4.29 2.44 11.72
N LYS A 38 -4.16 1.94 10.48
CA LYS A 38 -2.84 1.71 9.86
C LYS A 38 -2.09 3.00 9.53
N TYR A 39 -2.82 4.04 9.14
CA TYR A 39 -2.22 5.33 8.82
C TYR A 39 -3.26 6.43 8.94
N LEU A 40 -3.09 7.29 9.96
CA LEU A 40 -4.07 8.30 10.33
C LEU A 40 -4.34 9.30 9.20
N TRP A 41 -3.30 9.70 8.47
CA TRP A 41 -3.41 10.72 7.42
C TRP A 41 -3.76 10.16 6.04
N ARG A 42 -4.21 8.90 5.97
CA ARG A 42 -4.44 8.25 4.68
C ARG A 42 -5.53 8.92 3.86
N GLU A 43 -6.60 9.38 4.51
CA GLU A 43 -7.72 10.04 3.84
C GLU A 43 -7.29 11.37 3.20
N GLU A 44 -6.30 12.07 3.78
CA GLU A 44 -5.77 13.35 3.28
C GLU A 44 -4.65 13.16 2.24
N VAL A 45 -3.72 12.24 2.50
CA VAL A 45 -2.54 11.99 1.64
C VAL A 45 -2.90 11.17 0.40
N GLY A 46 -3.86 10.25 0.50
CA GLY A 46 -4.34 9.44 -0.62
C GLY A 46 -3.44 8.27 -1.04
N PHE A 47 -2.31 8.04 -0.37
CA PHE A 47 -1.47 6.85 -0.55
C PHE A 47 -0.72 6.49 0.74
N LEU A 48 -0.08 5.33 0.74
CA LEU A 48 0.80 4.88 1.82
C LEU A 48 2.00 4.13 1.23
N LEU A 49 3.21 4.52 1.60
CA LEU A 49 4.41 3.74 1.35
C LEU A 49 4.37 2.48 2.23
N THR A 50 4.31 1.31 1.60
CA THR A 50 4.17 0.01 2.28
C THR A 50 5.48 -0.74 2.38
N GLY A 51 6.40 -0.50 1.46
CA GLY A 51 7.73 -1.11 1.50
C GLY A 51 8.68 -0.47 0.52
N MET A 52 9.97 -0.56 0.82
CA MET A 52 11.03 -0.05 -0.04
C MET A 52 12.26 -0.94 0.11
N LYS A 53 12.90 -1.24 -1.02
CA LYS A 53 14.26 -1.80 -1.08
C LYS A 53 15.14 -0.82 -1.84
N VAL A 54 16.20 -0.35 -1.18
CA VAL A 54 17.27 0.44 -1.78
C VAL A 54 18.59 -0.30 -1.55
N SER A 55 19.40 -0.39 -2.60
CA SER A 55 20.70 -1.08 -2.63
C SER A 55 21.85 -0.08 -2.71
#